data_AF-A0A5M4AD69-F1
#
_entry.id   AF-A0A5M4AD69-F1
#
_cell.length_a   1.000
_cell.length_b   1.000
_cell.length_c   1.000
_cell.angle_alpha   90.00
_cell.angle_beta   90.00
_cell.angle_gamma   90.00
#
_symmetry.space_group_name_H-M   'P 1'
#
loop_
_entity.id
_entity.type
_entity.pdbx_description
1 polymer ?
#
loop_
_entity_poly.entity_id
_entity_poly.type
_entity_poly.pdbx_seq_one_letter_code
_entity_poly.pdbx_strand_id
1 'polypeptide(L)'
;MIDISHIHPMLVHFPIALLIAGFFSDILGLFVKKEFFTRAGFYLLILGTLGTIAAVITGHMAGDGIESGSLKQAVEVHEDAGTLTLWLALITSAFRIVLVWLEKYRGILKAAALVLFLATVLSVARTGYYGGELVYKHAAGVEFSLGNN
;
A
#
# COMPACT_ATOMS: atom_id res chain seq x y z
N MET A 1 -20.50 14.93 10.69
CA MET A 1 -20.40 13.70 9.88
C MET A 1 -18.93 13.44 9.66
N ILE A 2 -18.46 12.19 9.69
CA ILE A 2 -17.04 11.90 9.41
C ILE A 2 -16.82 12.17 7.92
N ASP A 3 -15.97 13.13 7.60
CA ASP A 3 -15.61 13.42 6.21
C ASP A 3 -14.69 12.33 5.67
N ILE A 4 -15.07 11.75 4.54
CA ILE A 4 -14.31 10.69 3.85
C ILE A 4 -12.93 11.21 3.43
N SER A 5 -12.79 12.51 3.19
CA SER A 5 -11.51 13.17 2.92
C SER A 5 -10.47 12.97 4.04
N HIS A 6 -10.91 12.74 5.28
CA HIS A 6 -10.04 12.41 6.42
C HIS A 6 -9.83 10.90 6.60
N ILE A 7 -10.76 10.06 6.13
CA ILE A 7 -10.67 8.60 6.30
C ILE A 7 -9.56 8.03 5.42
N HIS A 8 -9.45 8.45 4.16
CA HIS A 8 -8.44 7.92 3.26
C HIS A 8 -6.99 8.12 3.77
N PRO A 9 -6.57 9.34 4.18
CA PRO A 9 -5.26 9.57 4.79
C PRO A 9 -5.00 8.74 6.07
N MET A 10 -6.03 8.39 6.84
CA MET A 10 -5.87 7.49 7.98
C MET A 10 -5.58 6.05 7.51
N LEU A 11 -6.33 5.57 6.52
CA LEU A 11 -6.24 4.19 6.05
C LEU A 11 -4.95 3.88 5.28
N VAL A 12 -4.34 4.84 4.58
CA VAL A 12 -3.10 4.60 3.81
C VAL A 12 -1.90 4.18 4.67
N HIS A 13 -1.90 4.47 5.98
CA HIS A 13 -0.81 4.09 6.88
C HIS A 13 -0.70 2.56 7.04
N PHE A 14 -1.82 1.85 7.01
CA PHE A 14 -1.85 0.40 7.18
C PHE A 14 -1.14 -0.34 6.05
N PRO A 15 -1.51 -0.20 4.75
CA PRO A 15 -0.80 -0.89 3.68
C PRO A 15 0.68 -0.52 3.63
N ILE A 16 1.04 0.76 3.85
CA ILE A 16 2.45 1.19 3.86
C ILE A 16 3.21 0.42 4.95
N ALA A 17 2.77 0.50 6.20
CA ALA A 17 3.49 -0.11 7.32
C ALA A 17 3.50 -1.64 7.24
N LEU A 18 2.36 -2.26 6.93
CA LEU A 18 2.21 -3.72 6.92
C LEU A 18 2.99 -4.38 5.78
N LEU A 19 2.95 -3.82 4.57
CA LEU A 19 3.69 -4.40 3.43
C LEU A 19 5.21 -4.26 3.63
N ILE A 20 5.67 -3.09 4.10
CA ILE A 20 7.10 -2.86 4.39
C ILE A 20 7.57 -3.79 5.52
N ALA A 21 6.86 -3.81 6.65
CA ALA A 21 7.21 -4.67 7.78
C ALA A 21 7.14 -6.16 7.40
N GLY A 22 6.16 -6.56 6.61
CA GLY A 22 6.02 -7.93 6.12
C GLY A 22 7.20 -8.38 5.26
N PHE A 23 7.64 -7.52 4.34
CA PHE A 23 8.82 -7.80 3.54
C PHE A 23 10.09 -7.90 4.39
N PHE A 24 10.32 -6.94 5.30
CA PHE A 24 11.46 -7.01 6.22
C PHE A 24 11.43 -8.25 7.11
N SER A 25 10.25 -8.67 7.58
CA SER A 25 10.09 -9.92 8.30
C SER A 25 10.50 -11.13 7.45
N ASP A 26 10.09 -11.18 6.19
CA ASP A 26 10.49 -12.25 5.26
C ASP A 26 12.01 -12.27 5.03
N ILE A 27 12.65 -11.10 4.89
CA ILE A 27 14.11 -10.95 4.79
C ILE A 27 14.80 -11.45 6.08
N LEU A 28 14.32 -11.06 7.26
CA LEU A 28 14.84 -11.58 8.54
C LEU A 28 14.69 -13.11 8.63
N GLY A 29 13.60 -13.66 8.09
CA GLY A 29 13.39 -15.10 8.01
C GLY A 29 14.45 -15.85 7.20
N LEU A 30 15.14 -15.19 6.26
CA LEU A 30 16.26 -15.79 5.52
C LEU A 30 17.51 -15.96 6.39
N PHE A 31 17.77 -15.00 7.28
CA PHE A 31 18.98 -14.98 8.11
C PHE A 31 18.78 -15.74 9.43
N VAL A 32 17.67 -15.50 10.12
CA VAL A 32 17.43 -16.01 11.47
C VAL A 32 16.93 -17.46 11.46
N LYS A 33 16.51 -17.99 10.29
CA LYS A 33 15.99 -19.36 10.09
C LYS A 33 14.86 -19.76 11.06
N LYS A 34 14.17 -18.78 11.65
CA LYS A 34 12.99 -19.00 12.49
C LYS A 34 11.73 -18.89 11.63
N GLU A 35 10.90 -19.93 11.67
CA GLU A 35 9.64 -19.99 10.93
C GLU A 35 8.69 -18.83 11.26
N PHE A 36 8.77 -18.33 12.50
CA PHE A 36 8.03 -17.16 12.97
C PHE A 36 8.10 -15.98 12.01
N PHE A 37 9.29 -15.59 11.54
CA PHE A 37 9.46 -14.42 10.67
C PHE A 37 8.84 -14.62 9.28
N THR A 38 8.92 -15.85 8.75
CA THR A 38 8.29 -16.17 7.46
C THR A 38 6.76 -16.21 7.57
N ARG A 39 6.22 -16.69 8.70
CA ARG A 39 4.78 -16.65 8.97
C ARG A 39 4.28 -15.23 9.21
N ALA A 40 5.01 -14.43 9.97
CA ALA A 40 4.71 -13.02 10.18
C ALA A 40 4.71 -12.26 8.85
N GLY A 41 5.72 -12.46 7.98
CA GLY A 41 5.76 -11.88 6.64
C GLY A 41 4.55 -12.24 5.79
N PHE A 42 4.11 -13.51 5.85
CA PHE A 42 2.87 -13.95 5.20
C PHE A 42 1.63 -13.21 5.70
N TYR A 43 1.37 -13.19 7.01
CA TYR A 43 0.17 -12.54 7.55
C TYR A 43 0.19 -11.02 7.33
N LEU A 44 1.35 -10.38 7.45
CA LEU A 44 1.52 -8.95 7.18
C LEU A 44 1.27 -8.60 5.71
N LEU A 45 1.68 -9.45 4.77
CA LEU A 45 1.34 -9.31 3.35
C LEU A 45 -0.18 -9.35 3.11
N ILE A 46 -0.87 -10.32 3.73
CA ILE A 46 -2.33 -10.44 3.59
C ILE A 46 -3.04 -9.22 4.18
N LEU A 47 -2.71 -8.84 5.42
CA LEU A 47 -3.31 -7.67 6.07
C LEU A 47 -2.98 -6.37 5.33
N GLY A 48 -1.75 -6.24 4.83
CA GLY A 48 -1.32 -5.12 4.00
C GLY A 48 -2.14 -5.02 2.72
N THR A 49 -2.42 -6.16 2.07
CA THR A 49 -3.26 -6.22 0.86
C THR A 49 -4.70 -5.81 1.15
N LEU A 50 -5.28 -6.27 2.25
CA LEU A 50 -6.60 -5.83 2.70
C LEU A 50 -6.62 -4.32 3.00
N GLY A 51 -5.56 -3.81 3.62
CA GLY A 51 -5.35 -2.37 3.82
C GLY A 51 -5.29 -1.60 2.50
N THR A 52 -4.61 -2.14 1.48
CA THR A 52 -4.54 -1.51 0.15
C THR A 52 -5.91 -1.45 -0.52
N ILE A 53 -6.71 -2.52 -0.42
CA ILE A 53 -8.08 -2.53 -0.94
C ILE A 53 -8.90 -1.43 -0.27
N ALA A 54 -8.87 -1.34 1.06
CA ALA A 54 -9.60 -0.32 1.80
C ALA A 54 -9.12 1.11 1.45
N ALA A 55 -7.82 1.30 1.29
CA ALA A 55 -7.23 2.58 0.91
C ALA A 55 -7.64 3.02 -0.51
N VAL A 56 -7.66 2.12 -1.50
CA VAL A 56 -8.10 2.45 -2.86
C VAL A 56 -9.58 2.80 -2.91
N ILE A 57 -10.43 2.02 -2.25
CA ILE A 57 -11.88 2.30 -2.19
C ILE A 57 -12.14 3.70 -1.61
N THR A 58 -11.53 4.00 -0.46
CA THR A 58 -11.69 5.31 0.18
C THR A 58 -11.00 6.43 -0.58
N GLY A 59 -9.93 6.13 -1.33
CA GLY A 59 -9.22 7.10 -2.18
C GLY A 59 -10.07 7.56 -3.36
N HIS A 60 -10.75 6.65 -4.06
CA HIS A 60 -11.68 7.02 -5.12
C HIS A 60 -12.80 7.92 -4.57
N MET A 61 -13.40 7.54 -3.43
CA MET A 61 -14.44 8.35 -2.79
C MET A 61 -13.94 9.74 -2.35
N ALA A 62 -12.67 9.87 -1.98
CA ALA A 62 -12.06 11.15 -1.59
C ALA A 62 -11.66 12.02 -2.80
N GLY A 63 -11.45 11.41 -3.97
CA GLY A 63 -11.15 12.10 -5.22
C GLY A 63 -12.37 12.58 -6.01
N ASP A 64 -13.58 12.13 -5.62
CA ASP A 64 -14.83 12.53 -6.24
C ASP A 64 -15.03 14.05 -6.18
N GLY A 65 -15.39 14.66 -7.31
CA GLY A 65 -15.59 16.11 -7.45
C GLY A 65 -14.34 16.91 -7.84
N ILE A 66 -13.15 16.29 -7.92
CA ILE A 66 -11.97 16.90 -8.53
C ILE A 66 -12.02 16.64 -10.04
N GLU A 67 -12.47 17.64 -10.80
CA GLU A 67 -12.75 17.48 -12.25
C GLU A 67 -11.71 18.12 -13.17
N SER A 68 -10.91 19.09 -12.71
CA SER A 68 -9.94 19.79 -13.56
C SER A 68 -8.79 20.46 -12.78
N GLY A 69 -7.77 20.91 -13.51
CA GLY A 69 -6.61 21.63 -12.95
C GLY A 69 -5.43 20.75 -12.59
N SER A 70 -4.36 21.37 -12.07
CA SER A 70 -3.13 20.67 -11.68
C SER A 70 -3.35 19.64 -10.56
N LEU A 71 -4.29 19.91 -9.65
CA LEU A 71 -4.67 18.97 -8.60
C LEU A 71 -5.26 17.67 -9.20
N LYS A 72 -6.11 17.76 -10.24
CA LYS A 72 -6.67 16.57 -10.90
C LYS A 72 -5.57 15.67 -11.47
N GLN A 73 -4.63 16.25 -12.20
CA GLN A 73 -3.50 15.51 -12.76
C GLN A 73 -2.65 14.83 -11.68
N ALA A 74 -2.41 15.52 -10.56
CA ALA A 74 -1.66 14.94 -9.45
C ALA A 74 -2.43 13.79 -8.78
N VAL A 75 -3.77 13.92 -8.64
CA VAL A 75 -4.64 12.87 -8.10
C VAL A 75 -4.64 11.65 -9.01
N GLU A 76 -4.75 11.83 -10.33
CA GLU A 76 -4.70 10.73 -11.30
C GLU A 76 -3.36 9.96 -11.21
N VAL A 77 -2.23 10.67 -11.11
CA VAL A 77 -0.91 10.02 -10.95
C VAL A 77 -0.83 9.23 -9.63
N HIS A 78 -1.41 9.74 -8.55
CA HIS A 78 -1.47 9.03 -7.28
C HIS A 78 -2.41 7.81 -7.36
N GLU A 79 -3.57 7.95 -8.00
CA GLU A 79 -4.57 6.89 -8.22
C GLU A 79 -4.00 5.75 -9.08
N ASP A 80 -3.32 6.06 -10.17
CA ASP A 80 -2.64 5.09 -11.02
C ASP A 80 -1.57 4.31 -10.25
N ALA A 81 -0.77 5.03 -9.43
CA ALA A 81 0.20 4.39 -8.56
C ALA A 81 -0.47 3.50 -7.49
N GLY A 82 -1.60 3.93 -6.92
CA GLY A 82 -2.40 3.15 -5.99
C GLY A 82 -2.98 1.88 -6.62
N THR A 83 -3.49 1.99 -7.85
CA THR A 83 -4.02 0.88 -8.64
C THR A 83 -2.94 -0.15 -8.97
N LEU A 84 -1.74 0.29 -9.34
CA LEU A 84 -0.60 -0.60 -9.54
C LEU A 84 -0.23 -1.33 -8.25
N THR A 85 -0.17 -0.61 -7.13
CA THR A 85 0.10 -1.18 -5.81
C THR A 85 -0.95 -2.22 -5.42
N LEU A 86 -2.23 -1.96 -5.69
CA LEU A 86 -3.32 -2.91 -5.46
C LEU A 86 -3.12 -4.20 -6.25
N TRP A 87 -2.88 -4.11 -7.55
CA TRP A 87 -2.66 -5.30 -8.38
C TRP A 87 -1.43 -6.09 -7.97
N LEU A 88 -0.32 -5.42 -7.67
CA LEU A 88 0.89 -6.08 -7.18
C LEU A 88 0.65 -6.77 -5.82
N ALA A 89 -0.05 -6.12 -4.90
CA ALA A 89 -0.39 -6.69 -3.60
C ALA A 89 -1.29 -7.93 -3.73
N LEU A 90 -2.33 -7.86 -4.59
CA LEU A 90 -3.22 -8.98 -4.89
C LEU A 90 -2.48 -10.16 -5.51
N ILE A 91 -1.66 -9.91 -6.55
CA ILE A 91 -0.89 -10.95 -7.23
C ILE A 91 0.12 -11.58 -6.28
N THR A 92 0.86 -10.77 -5.52
CA THR A 92 1.86 -11.25 -4.55
C THR A 92 1.19 -12.08 -3.45
N SER A 93 0.07 -11.61 -2.89
CA SER A 93 -0.71 -12.34 -1.90
C SER A 93 -1.25 -13.65 -2.43
N ALA A 94 -1.91 -13.63 -3.59
CA ALA A 94 -2.45 -14.84 -4.22
C ALA A 94 -1.36 -15.86 -4.52
N PHE A 95 -0.24 -15.42 -5.11
CA PHE A 95 0.90 -16.28 -5.38
C PHE A 95 1.46 -16.89 -4.09
N ARG A 96 1.64 -16.08 -3.04
CA ARG A 96 2.13 -16.57 -1.75
C ARG A 96 1.16 -17.54 -1.09
N ILE A 97 -0.15 -17.28 -1.12
CA ILE A 97 -1.18 -18.20 -0.61
C ILE A 97 -1.09 -19.54 -1.33
N VAL A 98 -1.04 -19.54 -2.67
CA VAL A 98 -0.94 -20.77 -3.47
C VAL A 98 0.33 -21.55 -3.13
N LEU A 99 1.48 -20.88 -2.99
CA LEU A 99 2.73 -21.55 -2.62
C LEU A 99 2.69 -22.16 -1.22
N VAL A 100 2.04 -21.50 -0.26
CA VAL A 100 1.88 -22.04 1.10
C VAL A 100 0.90 -23.21 1.10
N TRP A 101 -0.24 -23.08 0.43
CA TRP A 101 -1.28 -24.12 0.35
C TRP A 101 -0.79 -25.39 -0.35
N LEU A 102 0.06 -25.26 -1.37
CA LEU A 102 0.67 -26.39 -2.08
C LEU A 102 1.98 -26.89 -1.43
N GLU A 103 2.39 -26.34 -0.29
CA GLU A 103 3.68 -26.65 0.37
C GLU A 103 4.91 -26.45 -0.55
N LYS A 104 4.82 -25.51 -1.49
CA LYS A 104 5.83 -25.21 -2.52
C LYS A 104 6.65 -23.95 -2.23
N TYR A 105 6.49 -23.33 -1.06
CA TYR A 105 7.23 -22.13 -0.67
C TYR A 105 8.71 -22.41 -0.33
N ARG A 106 9.51 -22.75 -1.35
CA ARG A 106 10.94 -23.11 -1.24
C ARG A 106 11.70 -22.82 -2.54
N GLY A 107 13.04 -22.79 -2.47
CA GLY A 107 13.91 -22.64 -3.63
C GLY A 107 13.57 -21.44 -4.51
N ILE A 108 13.52 -21.67 -5.83
CA ILE A 108 13.24 -20.62 -6.84
C ILE A 108 11.87 -19.96 -6.67
N LEU A 109 10.85 -20.69 -6.21
CA LEU A 109 9.50 -20.14 -6.01
C LEU A 109 9.48 -19.18 -4.81
N LYS A 110 10.24 -19.47 -3.76
CA LYS A 110 10.45 -18.54 -2.64
C LYS A 110 11.14 -17.26 -3.10
N ALA A 111 12.18 -17.38 -3.93
CA ALA A 111 12.88 -16.22 -4.48
C ALA A 111 11.95 -15.36 -5.36
N ALA A 112 11.16 -15.99 -6.24
CA ALA A 112 10.17 -15.29 -7.06
C ALA A 112 9.12 -14.55 -6.20
N ALA A 113 8.63 -15.17 -5.13
CA ALA A 113 7.68 -14.53 -4.21
C ALA A 113 8.30 -13.32 -3.49
N LEU A 114 9.58 -13.39 -3.11
CA LEU A 114 10.30 -12.26 -2.49
C LEU A 114 10.53 -11.12 -3.49
N VAL A 115 10.82 -11.41 -4.75
CA VAL A 115 10.96 -10.39 -5.80
C VAL A 115 9.62 -9.68 -6.04
N LEU A 116 8.51 -10.43 -6.13
CA LEU A 116 7.18 -9.85 -6.24
C LEU A 116 6.80 -9.01 -5.01
N PHE A 117 7.16 -9.47 -3.82
CA PHE A 117 6.92 -8.71 -2.59
C PHE A 117 7.77 -7.43 -2.54
N LEU A 118 9.04 -7.48 -2.97
CA LEU A 118 9.86 -6.28 -3.11
C LEU A 118 9.24 -5.29 -4.11
N ALA A 119 8.78 -5.76 -5.28
CA ALA A 119 8.09 -4.89 -6.24
C ALA A 119 6.83 -4.24 -5.64
N THR A 120 6.07 -4.99 -4.83
CA THR A 120 4.90 -4.48 -4.09
C THR A 120 5.31 -3.39 -3.08
N VAL A 121 6.39 -3.59 -2.34
CA VAL A 121 6.93 -2.60 -1.39
C VAL A 121 7.40 -1.32 -2.08
N LEU A 122 8.11 -1.46 -3.20
CA LEU A 122 8.54 -0.30 -3.99
C LEU A 122 7.34 0.45 -4.58
N SER A 123 6.32 -0.27 -5.02
CA SER A 123 5.09 0.33 -5.52
C SER A 123 4.35 1.12 -4.44
N VAL A 124 4.14 0.54 -3.25
CA VAL A 124 3.44 1.26 -2.16
C VAL A 124 4.25 2.47 -1.67
N ALA A 125 5.58 2.40 -1.67
CA ALA A 125 6.44 3.54 -1.37
C ALA A 125 6.27 4.66 -2.42
N ARG A 126 6.19 4.31 -3.71
CA ARG A 126 5.90 5.26 -4.79
C ARG A 126 4.50 5.88 -4.66
N THR A 127 3.48 5.09 -4.33
CA THR A 127 2.13 5.61 -4.04
C THR A 127 2.15 6.61 -2.88
N GLY A 128 2.87 6.28 -1.79
CA GLY A 128 3.05 7.18 -0.65
C GLY A 128 3.77 8.48 -1.00
N TYR A 129 4.79 8.42 -1.88
CA TYR A 129 5.47 9.60 -2.40
C TYR A 129 4.51 10.56 -3.11
N TYR A 130 3.69 10.04 -4.05
CA TYR A 130 2.70 10.87 -4.74
C TYR A 130 1.59 11.37 -3.80
N GLY A 131 1.20 10.58 -2.80
CA GLY A 131 0.27 11.03 -1.75
C GLY A 131 0.83 12.21 -0.96
N GLY A 132 2.13 12.21 -0.67
CA GLY A 132 2.84 13.35 -0.10
C GLY A 132 2.82 14.57 -1.02
N GLU A 133 3.04 14.40 -2.33
CA GLU A 133 2.96 15.50 -3.29
C GLU A 133 1.57 16.15 -3.37
N LEU A 134 0.49 15.37 -3.20
CA LEU A 134 -0.87 15.93 -3.10
C LEU A 134 -0.99 16.91 -1.93
N VAL A 135 -0.51 16.52 -0.75
CA VAL A 135 -0.58 17.36 0.46
C VAL A 135 0.36 18.55 0.35
N TYR A 136 1.64 18.33 0.02
CA TYR A 136 2.66 19.37 0.14
C TYR A 136 2.76 20.31 -1.07
N LYS A 137 2.41 19.86 -2.28
CA LYS A 137 2.46 20.71 -3.49
C LYS A 137 1.10 21.26 -3.90
N HIS A 138 0.01 20.57 -3.55
CA HIS A 138 -1.33 20.91 -4.01
C HIS A 138 -2.32 21.21 -2.87
N ALA A 139 -1.86 21.19 -1.61
CA ALA A 139 -2.67 21.47 -0.42
C ALA A 139 -3.94 20.58 -0.32
N ALA A 140 -3.89 19.37 -0.88
CA ALA A 140 -5.00 18.43 -0.79
C ALA A 140 -5.26 18.06 0.68
N GLY A 141 -6.50 18.26 1.14
CA GLY A 141 -6.90 17.99 2.53
C GLY A 141 -6.40 19.02 3.56
N VAL A 142 -6.00 20.22 3.12
CA VAL A 142 -5.61 21.33 4.02
C VAL A 142 -6.73 22.37 4.09
N GLU A 143 -7.20 22.67 5.30
CA GLU A 143 -8.14 23.76 5.56
C GLU A 143 -7.36 25.01 5.98
N PHE A 144 -7.48 26.10 5.21
CA PHE A 144 -6.90 27.39 5.59
C PHE A 144 -7.85 28.12 6.54
N SER A 145 -7.61 28.00 7.85
CA SER A 145 -8.20 28.90 8.83
C SER A 145 -7.34 30.16 8.93
N LEU A 146 -7.73 31.21 8.21
CA LEU A 146 -7.25 32.56 8.50
C LEU A 146 -7.92 32.97 9.81
N GLY A 147 -7.16 32.96 10.91
CA GLY A 147 -7.69 33.26 12.24
C GLY A 147 -8.55 34.53 12.23
N ASN A 148 -9.84 34.38 12.47
CA ASN A 148 -10.71 35.52 12.76
C ASN A 148 -10.34 36.01 14.16
N ASN A 149 -9.61 37.13 14.24
CA ASN A 149 -9.59 37.98 15.43
C ASN A 149 -10.92 38.72 15.55
#